data_AF-A0A926UYH3-F1
#
_entry.id   AF-A0A926UYH3-F1
#
_cell.length_a   1.000
_cell.length_b   1.000
_cell.length_c   1.000
_cell.angle_alpha   90.00
_cell.angle_beta   90.00
_cell.angle_gamma   90.00
#
_symmetry.space_group_name_H-M   'P 1'
#
loop_
_entity.id
_entity.type
_entity.pdbx_description
1 polymer ?
#
loop_
_entity_poly.entity_id
_entity_poly.type
_entity_poly.pdbx_seq_one_letter_code
_entity_poly.pdbx_strand_id
1 'polypeptide(L)'
;MSSKLSLQLQNLIQQPDAVLHTFAGMIADGSVAIDCSGVKADDISEEKLQILFGQIRGKWDFTQLGECLDSATMSEPLAEKLVNWFQPQPVVEVSNFIRSCG
;
A
#
# COMPACT_ATOMS: atom_id res chain seq x y z
N MET A 1 16.97 18.36 -7.95
CA MET A 1 16.93 16.94 -7.57
C MET A 1 16.55 16.90 -6.09
N SER A 2 15.27 16.73 -5.77
CA SER A 2 14.84 16.60 -4.38
C SER A 2 15.29 15.24 -3.88
N SER A 3 16.25 15.21 -2.96
CA SER A 3 16.76 13.98 -2.35
C SER A 3 15.68 13.41 -1.43
N LYS A 4 14.70 12.69 -2.01
CA LYS A 4 13.77 11.87 -1.24
C LYS A 4 14.57 10.79 -0.52
N LEU A 5 14.22 10.51 0.72
CA LEU A 5 14.92 9.50 1.51
C LEU A 5 14.48 8.12 1.00
N SER A 6 15.42 7.36 0.44
CA SER A 6 15.14 6.02 -0.09
C SER A 6 15.08 5.00 1.05
N LEU A 7 13.91 4.37 1.23
CA LEU A 7 13.65 3.34 2.22
C LEU A 7 13.41 2.01 1.52
N GLN A 8 14.07 0.96 1.97
CA GLN A 8 13.82 -0.38 1.44
C GLN A 8 12.58 -0.98 2.08
N LEU A 9 11.59 -1.35 1.25
CA LEU A 9 10.37 -2.02 1.69
C LEU A 9 10.70 -3.33 2.41
N GLN A 10 11.74 -4.05 1.97
CA GLN A 10 12.23 -5.27 2.63
C GLN A 10 12.65 -5.01 4.08
N ASN A 11 13.29 -3.89 4.37
CA ASN A 11 13.65 -3.53 5.74
C ASN A 11 12.44 -3.09 6.54
N LEU A 12 11.52 -2.33 5.92
CA LEU A 12 10.29 -1.87 6.57
C LEU A 12 9.46 -3.06 7.05
N ILE A 13 9.23 -4.06 6.20
CA ILE A 13 8.44 -5.24 6.60
C ILE A 13 9.10 -6.08 7.70
N GLN A 14 10.40 -5.91 7.98
CA GLN A 14 11.08 -6.58 9.10
C GLN A 14 11.00 -5.76 10.40
N GLN A 15 10.58 -4.49 10.34
CA GLN A 15 10.43 -3.64 11.51
C GLN A 15 9.15 -3.94 12.29
N PRO A 16 9.12 -3.64 13.60
CA PRO A 16 7.92 -3.73 14.41
C PRO A 16 6.89 -2.66 14.04
N ASP A 17 5.61 -2.92 14.33
CA ASP A 17 4.47 -2.07 13.93
C ASP A 17 4.59 -0.62 14.42
N ALA A 18 5.11 -0.42 15.63
CA ALA A 18 5.34 0.93 16.19
C ALA A 18 6.25 1.79 15.30
N VAL A 19 7.24 1.16 14.66
CA VAL A 19 8.18 1.82 13.75
C VAL A 19 7.52 2.02 12.37
N LEU A 20 6.75 1.04 11.90
CA LEU A 20 5.97 1.16 10.65
C LEU A 20 5.02 2.35 10.68
N HIS A 21 4.38 2.66 11.81
CA HIS A 21 3.51 3.84 11.95
C HIS A 21 4.25 5.16 11.75
N THR A 22 5.52 5.25 12.16
CA THR A 22 6.35 6.44 11.96
C THR A 22 6.69 6.60 10.48
N PHE A 23 7.08 5.50 9.82
CA PHE A 23 7.33 5.49 8.39
C PHE A 23 6.08 5.78 7.57
N ALA A 24 4.90 5.29 7.98
CA ALA A 24 3.63 5.59 7.34
C ALA A 24 3.34 7.10 7.26
N GLY A 25 3.67 7.84 8.34
CA GLY A 25 3.57 9.30 8.34
C GLY A 25 4.52 9.97 7.33
N MET A 26 5.76 9.49 7.24
CA MET A 26 6.74 9.99 6.27
C MET A 26 6.36 9.67 4.82
N ILE A 27 5.77 8.49 4.59
CA ILE A 27 5.22 8.08 3.30
C ILE A 27 4.07 9.00 2.94
N ALA A 28 3.12 9.24 3.85
CA ALA A 28 1.98 10.12 3.61
C ALA A 28 2.36 11.58 3.32
N ASP A 29 3.50 12.02 3.84
CA ASP A 29 4.08 13.34 3.58
C ASP A 29 4.76 13.43 2.19
N GLY A 30 5.02 12.29 1.53
CA GLY A 30 5.66 12.25 0.20
C GLY A 30 7.17 12.55 0.22
N SER A 31 7.77 12.63 1.41
CA SER A 31 9.18 12.96 1.62
C SER A 31 10.14 11.77 1.42
N VAL A 32 9.60 10.57 1.22
CA VAL A 32 10.37 9.32 1.07
C VAL A 32 10.07 8.62 -0.24
N ALA A 33 11.06 7.89 -0.73
CA ALA A 33 10.92 6.95 -1.85
C ALA A 33 11.07 5.53 -1.30
N ILE A 34 10.18 4.62 -1.69
CA ILE A 34 10.18 3.23 -1.25
C ILE A 34 10.75 2.36 -2.36
N ASP A 35 11.90 1.78 -2.09
CA ASP A 35 12.53 0.77 -2.92
C ASP A 35 11.85 -0.59 -2.67
N CYS A 36 11.28 -1.17 -3.73
CA CYS A 36 10.55 -2.43 -3.68
C CYS A 36 11.42 -3.64 -4.08
N SER A 37 12.73 -3.45 -4.22
CA SER A 37 13.65 -4.52 -4.63
C SER A 37 13.64 -5.67 -3.64
N GLY A 38 13.53 -6.90 -4.16
CA GLY A 38 13.64 -8.11 -3.35
C GLY A 38 12.49 -8.37 -2.39
N VAL A 39 11.35 -7.66 -2.54
CA VAL A 39 10.10 -7.94 -1.83
C VAL A 39 9.16 -8.72 -2.73
N LYS A 40 8.67 -9.86 -2.25
CA LYS A 40 7.62 -10.62 -2.94
C LYS A 40 6.25 -10.17 -2.44
N ALA A 41 5.23 -10.42 -3.27
CA ALA A 41 3.84 -10.15 -2.89
C ALA A 41 3.45 -10.84 -1.57
N ASP A 42 3.92 -12.06 -1.31
CA ASP A 42 3.64 -12.81 -0.08
C ASP A 42 4.39 -12.30 1.17
N ASP A 43 5.46 -11.54 1.02
CA ASP A 43 6.24 -11.03 2.16
C ASP A 43 5.52 -9.89 2.91
N ILE A 44 4.54 -9.25 2.26
CA ILE A 44 3.76 -8.16 2.84
C ILE A 44 2.32 -8.61 3.17
N SER A 45 2.01 -8.62 4.46
CA SER A 45 0.66 -8.90 4.97
C SER A 45 -0.26 -7.68 4.80
N GLU A 46 -1.56 -7.92 4.68
CA GLU A 46 -2.56 -6.84 4.61
C GLU A 46 -2.51 -5.89 5.81
N GLU A 47 -2.19 -6.40 6.99
CA GLU A 47 -2.05 -5.59 8.21
C GLU A 47 -0.92 -4.56 8.08
N LYS A 48 0.21 -4.95 7.49
CA LYS A 48 1.33 -4.04 7.20
C LYS A 48 0.99 -3.03 6.11
N LEU A 49 0.25 -3.44 5.08
CA LEU A 49 -0.29 -2.53 4.08
C LEU A 49 -1.21 -1.48 4.71
N GLN A 50 -2.06 -1.90 5.65
CA GLN A 50 -2.95 -1.00 6.39
C GLN A 50 -2.16 -0.02 7.27
N ILE A 51 -1.09 -0.45 7.94
CA ILE A 51 -0.27 0.47 8.76
C ILE A 51 0.47 1.48 7.86
N LEU A 52 1.14 1.00 6.81
CA LEU A 52 1.97 1.82 5.92
C LEU A 52 1.15 2.75 5.03
N PHE A 53 0.11 2.22 4.40
CA PHE A 53 -0.64 2.90 3.34
C PHE A 53 -2.07 3.26 3.74
N GLY A 54 -2.57 2.79 4.90
CA GLY A 54 -3.93 3.10 5.34
C GLY A 54 -4.19 4.60 5.53
N GLN A 55 -3.16 5.39 5.82
CA GLN A 55 -3.27 6.85 5.97
C GLN A 55 -3.43 7.59 4.63
N ILE A 56 -2.93 7.00 3.54
CA ILE A 56 -3.00 7.55 2.19
C ILE A 56 -4.11 6.92 1.34
N ARG A 57 -4.66 5.78 1.77
CA ARG A 57 -5.78 5.12 1.10
C ARG A 57 -6.97 6.07 0.97
N GLY A 58 -7.42 6.30 -0.27
CA GLY A 58 -8.50 7.25 -0.59
C GLY A 58 -8.08 8.72 -0.62
N LYS A 59 -6.82 9.05 -0.33
CA LYS A 59 -6.25 10.39 -0.49
C LYS A 59 -5.30 10.49 -1.68
N TRP A 60 -4.56 9.42 -1.95
CA TRP A 60 -3.55 9.37 -3.01
C TRP A 60 -4.06 8.66 -4.24
N ASP A 61 -3.69 9.20 -5.41
CA ASP A 61 -3.87 8.57 -6.71
C ASP A 61 -2.70 7.64 -7.08
N PHE A 62 -2.91 6.76 -8.07
CA PHE A 62 -1.88 5.85 -8.58
C PHE A 62 -0.61 6.57 -9.07
N THR A 63 -0.74 7.82 -9.54
CA THR A 63 0.41 8.67 -9.91
C THR A 63 1.26 9.01 -8.70
N GLN A 64 0.64 9.43 -7.58
CA GLN A 64 1.36 9.78 -6.36
C GLN A 64 1.99 8.54 -5.70
N LEU A 65 1.29 7.40 -5.78
CA LEU A 65 1.85 6.12 -5.41
C LEU A 65 3.09 5.79 -6.23
N GLY A 66 3.08 5.99 -7.55
CA GLY A 66 4.25 5.78 -8.41
C GLY A 66 5.40 6.79 -8.21
N GLU A 67 5.12 7.95 -7.63
CA GLU A 67 6.17 8.91 -7.23
C GLU A 67 6.83 8.59 -5.89
N CYS A 68 6.18 7.75 -5.07
CA CYS A 68 6.71 7.30 -3.79
C CYS A 68 7.28 5.89 -3.90
N LEU A 69 6.56 4.96 -4.53
CA LEU A 69 7.01 3.60 -4.80
C LEU A 69 7.86 3.58 -6.07
N ASP A 70 9.07 3.06 -5.96
CA ASP A 70 9.92 2.90 -7.13
C ASP A 70 9.41 1.74 -8.00
N SER A 71 8.57 2.09 -8.98
CA SER A 71 8.01 1.14 -9.95
C SER A 71 9.07 0.41 -10.77
N ALA A 72 10.29 0.93 -10.88
CA ALA A 72 11.38 0.25 -11.60
C ALA A 72 11.95 -0.95 -10.81
N THR A 73 11.80 -0.95 -9.48
CA THR A 73 12.26 -2.03 -8.59
C THR A 73 11.13 -2.96 -8.15
N MET A 74 9.88 -2.56 -8.42
CA MET A 74 8.69 -3.32 -8.06
C MET A 74 8.45 -4.48 -9.02
N SER A 75 8.18 -5.65 -8.46
CA SER A 75 7.76 -6.82 -9.25
C SER A 75 6.28 -6.71 -9.64
N GLU A 76 5.91 -7.21 -10.83
CA GLU A 76 4.51 -7.30 -11.29
C GLU A 76 3.53 -7.86 -10.23
N PRO A 77 3.78 -9.01 -9.58
CA PRO A 77 2.84 -9.55 -8.59
C PRO A 77 2.69 -8.65 -7.35
N LEU A 78 3.73 -7.92 -6.96
CA LEU A 78 3.64 -6.95 -5.87
C LEU A 78 2.80 -5.73 -6.28
N ALA A 79 2.98 -5.26 -7.52
CA ALA A 79 2.19 -4.19 -8.09
C ALA A 79 0.71 -4.56 -8.15
N GLU A 80 0.38 -5.75 -8.65
CA GLU A 80 -0.99 -6.27 -8.69
C GLU A 80 -1.61 -6.37 -7.29
N LYS A 81 -0.85 -6.86 -6.30
CA LYS A 81 -1.34 -6.95 -4.91
C LYS A 81 -1.63 -5.56 -4.34
N LEU A 82 -0.75 -4.60 -4.55
CA LEU A 82 -0.93 -3.21 -4.09
C LEU A 82 -2.12 -2.55 -4.77
N VAL A 83 -2.25 -2.69 -6.10
CA VAL A 83 -3.38 -2.16 -6.85
C VAL A 83 -4.68 -2.79 -6.38
N ASN A 84 -4.76 -4.11 -6.24
CA ASN A 84 -5.96 -4.80 -5.74
C ASN A 84 -6.34 -4.35 -4.32
N TRP A 85 -5.35 -4.08 -3.46
CA TRP A 85 -5.60 -3.59 -2.11
C TRP A 85 -6.05 -2.12 -2.07
N PHE A 86 -5.45 -1.28 -2.92
CA PHE A 86 -5.80 0.14 -3.06
C PHE A 86 -7.15 0.36 -3.72
N GLN A 87 -7.50 -0.50 -4.69
CA GLN A 87 -8.80 -0.46 -5.30
C GLN A 87 -9.87 -0.61 -4.20
N PRO A 88 -10.90 0.25 -4.20
CA PRO A 88 -12.04 0.02 -3.35
C PRO A 88 -12.63 -1.33 -3.77
N GLN A 89 -12.62 -2.29 -2.85
CA GLN A 89 -13.32 -3.57 -3.04
C GLN A 89 -14.73 -3.23 -3.54
N PRO A 90 -15.17 -3.74 -4.70
CA PRO A 90 -16.55 -3.58 -5.10
C PRO A 90 -17.38 -4.12 -3.94
N VAL A 91 -18.15 -3.24 -3.30
CA VAL A 91 -19.18 -3.65 -2.36
C VAL A 91 -19.99 -4.64 -3.17
N VAL A 92 -19.89 -5.94 -2.83
CA VAL A 92 -20.81 -6.92 -3.33
C VAL A 92 -22.12 -6.50 -2.68
N GLU A 93 -22.85 -5.61 -3.35
CA GLU A 93 -24.18 -5.21 -2.97
C GLU A 93 -24.91 -6.52 -2.78
N VAL A 94 -25.34 -6.79 -1.55
CA VAL A 94 -26.18 -7.93 -1.24
C VAL A 94 -27.57 -7.62 -1.81
N SER A 95 -27.64 -7.43 -3.13
CA SER A 95 -28.83 -7.50 -3.95
C SER A 95 -29.28 -8.95 -3.91
N ASN A 96 -29.82 -9.37 -2.77
CA ASN A 96 -30.64 -10.57 -2.55
C ASN A 96 -30.83 -10.76 -1.04
N PHE A 97 -31.88 -10.19 -0.42
CA PHE A 97 -32.60 -10.89 0.67
C PHE A 97 -33.93 -10.25 1.13
N ILE A 98 -34.50 -9.23 0.45
CA ILE A 98 -35.85 -8.73 0.79
C ILE A 98 -36.76 -8.67 -0.44
N ARG A 99 -36.90 -9.78 -1.18
CA ARG A 99 -38.03 -10.03 -2.09
C ARG A 99 -38.44 -11.51 -2.05
N SER A 100 -38.68 -12.06 -0.87
CA SER A 100 -39.54 -13.25 -0.73
C SER A 100 -39.89 -13.45 0.74
N CYS A 101 -41.19 -13.63 1.01
CA CYS A 101 -41.84 -13.93 2.29
C CYS A 101 -42.23 -12.71 3.14
N GLY A 102 -43.49 -12.28 2.98
CA GLY A 102 -44.20 -11.33 3.84
C GLY A 102 -45.33 -10.62 3.11
#